data_AF-A0A0C2CV55-F1
#
_entry.id   AF-A0A0C2CV55-F1
#
_cell.length_a   1.000
_cell.length_b   1.000
_cell.length_c   1.000
_cell.angle_alpha   90.00
_cell.angle_beta   90.00
_cell.angle_gamma   90.00
#
_symmetry.space_group_name_H-M   'P 1'
#
loop_
_entity.id
_entity.type
_entity.pdbx_description
1 polymer ?
#
loop_
_entity_poly.entity_id
_entity_poly.type
_entity_poly.pdbx_seq_one_letter_code
_entity_poly.pdbx_strand_id
1 'polypeptide(L)'
;MSAPSPDLDRFVERLTELDLDPELLREDPTGERWLPRSLRQLVTHDPACRQELAEFVEMELALLDVHEPSDVFFTRQVMDRLPTLEAVDDRRRNWILASAYALAIGVAYLLLGPLLSSGELTSWVEPVHHWYHAHAVEAGGMWMVLLLAACALALVPAGGDRRADA
;
A
#
# COMPACT_ATOMS: atom_id res chain seq x y z
N MET A 1 -4.72 6.96 -49.24
CA MET A 1 -4.39 7.24 -47.83
C MET A 1 -3.87 8.65 -47.80
N SER A 2 -4.74 9.61 -47.47
CA SER A 2 -4.33 11.01 -47.27
C SER A 2 -3.56 11.09 -45.96
N ALA A 3 -2.41 11.77 -45.94
CA ALA A 3 -1.67 12.00 -44.72
C ALA A 3 -2.58 12.73 -43.71
N PRO A 4 -2.54 12.39 -42.40
CA PRO A 4 -3.28 13.13 -41.40
C PRO A 4 -2.84 14.60 -41.40
N SER A 5 -3.80 15.49 -41.19
CA SER A 5 -3.49 16.92 -41.04
C SER A 5 -2.61 17.09 -39.80
N PRO A 6 -1.56 17.93 -39.83
CA PRO A 6 -0.72 18.18 -38.64
C PRO A 6 -1.52 18.68 -37.43
N ASP A 7 -2.70 19.26 -37.66
CA ASP A 7 -3.62 19.68 -36.60
C ASP A 7 -4.37 18.50 -35.95
N LEU A 8 -4.62 17.43 -36.72
CA LEU A 8 -5.24 16.19 -36.23
C LEU A 8 -4.27 15.42 -35.33
N ASP A 9 -3.01 15.27 -35.76
CA ASP A 9 -1.99 14.58 -34.96
C ASP A 9 -1.78 15.26 -33.61
N ARG A 10 -1.72 16.60 -33.61
CA ARG A 10 -1.63 17.39 -32.38
C ARG A 10 -2.89 17.28 -31.53
N PHE A 11 -4.06 17.18 -32.15
CA PHE A 11 -5.31 16.97 -31.41
C PHE A 11 -5.31 15.61 -30.69
N VAL A 12 -4.94 14.54 -31.39
CA VAL A 12 -4.87 13.18 -30.83
C VAL A 12 -3.84 13.10 -29.71
N GLU A 13 -2.64 13.66 -29.89
CA GLU A 13 -1.61 13.72 -28.85
C GLU A 13 -2.14 14.42 -27.58
N ARG A 14 -2.84 15.55 -27.74
CA ARG A 14 -3.42 16.26 -26.61
C ARG A 14 -4.60 15.54 -25.97
N LEU A 15 -5.35 14.76 -26.74
CA LEU A 15 -6.48 13.98 -26.24
C LEU A 15 -5.99 12.82 -25.36
N THR A 16 -4.91 12.14 -25.76
CA THR A 16 -4.31 11.03 -25.00
C THR A 16 -3.52 11.47 -23.77
N GLU A 17 -3.06 12.73 -23.72
CA GLU A 17 -2.46 13.34 -22.52
C GLU A 17 -3.49 13.67 -21.42
N LEU A 18 -4.79 13.64 -21.71
CA LEU A 18 -5.81 14.00 -20.71
C LEU A 18 -5.99 12.87 -19.69
N ASP A 19 -5.83 13.24 -18.42
CA ASP A 19 -6.25 12.39 -17.31
C ASP A 19 -7.76 12.55 -17.13
N LEU A 20 -8.52 11.52 -17.54
CA LEU A 20 -9.97 11.55 -17.62
C LEU A 20 -10.59 10.68 -16.52
N ASP A 21 -11.54 11.27 -15.80
CA ASP A 21 -12.38 10.55 -14.86
C ASP A 21 -13.38 9.65 -15.63
N PRO A 22 -13.35 8.32 -15.43
CA PRO A 22 -14.27 7.37 -16.04
C PRO A 22 -15.76 7.69 -15.83
N GLU A 23 -16.13 8.21 -14.66
CA GLU A 23 -17.52 8.54 -14.36
C GLU A 23 -17.96 9.75 -15.17
N LEU A 24 -17.10 10.75 -15.28
CA LEU A 24 -17.35 11.96 -16.05
C LEU A 24 -17.48 11.67 -17.55
N LEU A 25 -16.69 10.71 -18.06
CA LEU A 25 -16.76 10.28 -19.46
C LEU A 25 -18.09 9.57 -19.78
N ARG A 26 -18.62 8.77 -18.85
CA ARG A 26 -19.94 8.12 -19.00
C ARG A 26 -21.08 9.13 -18.97
N GLU A 27 -21.00 10.14 -18.11
CA GLU A 27 -22.02 11.18 -17.98
C GLU A 27 -22.04 12.16 -19.16
N ASP A 28 -20.87 12.49 -19.70
CA ASP A 28 -20.69 13.48 -20.78
C ASP A 28 -19.79 12.93 -21.89
N PRO A 29 -20.28 12.01 -22.74
CA PRO A 29 -19.50 11.46 -23.85
C PRO A 29 -19.17 12.52 -24.93
N THR A 30 -19.85 13.66 -24.91
CA THR A 30 -19.62 14.78 -25.84
C THR A 30 -18.44 15.67 -25.44
N GLY A 31 -17.95 15.57 -24.21
CA GLY A 31 -16.82 16.37 -23.74
C GLY A 31 -17.13 17.83 -23.46
N GLU A 32 -18.39 18.20 -23.18
CA GLU A 32 -18.72 19.60 -22.89
C GLU A 32 -18.07 20.11 -21.60
N ARG A 33 -17.93 19.23 -20.60
CA ARG A 33 -17.46 19.52 -19.24
C ARG A 33 -15.97 19.21 -19.08
N TRP A 34 -15.47 18.13 -19.67
CA TRP A 34 -14.09 17.67 -19.49
C TRP A 34 -13.15 18.09 -20.62
N LEU A 35 -13.64 18.28 -21.85
CA LEU A 35 -12.76 18.62 -22.96
C LEU A 35 -12.32 20.09 -22.88
N PRO A 36 -11.00 20.37 -22.89
CA PRO A 36 -10.48 21.73 -22.91
C PRO A 36 -11.09 22.55 -24.06
N ARG A 37 -11.33 23.84 -23.82
CA ARG A 37 -11.96 24.74 -24.81
C ARG A 37 -11.19 24.79 -26.14
N SER A 38 -9.87 24.72 -26.10
CA SER A 38 -9.01 24.68 -27.30
C SER A 38 -9.29 23.46 -28.17
N LEU A 39 -9.44 22.27 -27.55
CA LEU A 39 -9.76 21.03 -28.26
C LEU A 39 -11.20 21.01 -28.78
N ARG A 40 -12.16 21.56 -28.01
CA ARG A 40 -13.55 21.73 -28.48
C ARG A 40 -13.67 22.59 -29.73
N GLN A 41 -12.86 23.65 -29.82
CA GLN A 41 -12.82 24.48 -31.01
C GLN A 41 -12.35 23.68 -32.22
N LEU A 42 -11.30 22.86 -32.08
CA LEU A 42 -10.81 21.99 -33.15
C LEU A 42 -11.88 20.99 -33.62
N VAL A 43 -12.58 20.33 -32.68
CA VAL A 43 -13.69 19.40 -32.99
C VAL A 43 -14.86 20.08 -33.70
N THR A 44 -15.10 21.36 -33.40
CA THR A 44 -16.15 22.14 -34.05
C THR A 44 -15.78 22.47 -35.51
N HIS A 45 -14.51 22.80 -35.76
CA HIS A 45 -14.04 23.29 -37.05
C HIS A 45 -13.60 22.16 -38.00
N ASP A 46 -13.11 21.04 -37.47
CA ASP A 46 -12.57 19.93 -38.24
C ASP A 46 -13.39 18.65 -38.02
N PRO A 47 -14.05 18.10 -39.06
CA PRO A 47 -14.77 16.84 -38.96
C PRO A 47 -13.85 15.65 -38.66
N ALA A 48 -12.57 15.67 -39.02
CA ALA A 48 -11.64 14.60 -38.69
C ALA A 48 -11.38 14.53 -37.18
N CYS A 49 -11.13 15.67 -36.53
CA CYS A 49 -10.97 15.74 -35.07
C CYS A 49 -12.24 15.26 -34.33
N ARG A 50 -13.42 15.51 -34.91
CA ARG A 50 -14.69 15.01 -34.35
C ARG A 50 -14.82 13.49 -34.42
N GLN A 51 -14.35 12.90 -35.52
CA GLN A 51 -14.34 11.45 -35.67
C GLN A 51 -13.38 10.81 -34.67
N GLU A 52 -12.15 11.33 -34.56
CA GLU A 52 -11.17 10.84 -33.57
C GLU A 52 -11.67 10.94 -32.14
N LEU A 53 -12.35 12.05 -31.77
CA LEU A 53 -12.96 12.16 -30.45
C LEU A 53 -14.01 11.07 -30.20
N ALA A 54 -14.85 10.76 -31.20
CA ALA A 54 -15.87 9.72 -31.06
C ALA A 54 -15.24 8.33 -30.91
N GLU A 55 -14.22 8.02 -31.70
CA GLU A 55 -13.48 6.76 -31.62
C GLU A 55 -12.75 6.62 -30.27
N PHE A 56 -12.14 7.69 -29.78
CA PHE A 56 -11.52 7.73 -28.45
C PHE A 56 -12.53 7.44 -27.34
N VAL A 57 -13.67 8.15 -27.32
CA VAL A 57 -14.71 7.97 -26.30
C VAL A 57 -15.29 6.56 -26.35
N GLU A 58 -15.54 6.02 -27.54
CA GLU A 58 -16.03 4.64 -27.71
C GLU A 58 -15.05 3.62 -27.15
N MET A 59 -13.75 3.77 -27.47
CA MET A 59 -12.70 2.88 -27.00
C MET A 59 -12.54 2.94 -25.47
N GLU A 60 -12.50 4.14 -24.89
CA GLU A 60 -12.38 4.33 -23.45
C GLU A 60 -13.59 3.75 -22.70
N LEU A 61 -14.82 3.97 -23.20
CA LEU A 61 -16.01 3.37 -22.60
C LEU A 61 -16.00 1.84 -22.72
N ALA A 62 -15.56 1.29 -23.85
CA ALA A 62 -15.40 -0.15 -24.02
C ALA A 62 -14.36 -0.74 -23.05
N LEU A 63 -13.25 -0.05 -22.81
CA LEU A 63 -12.24 -0.44 -21.83
C LEU A 63 -12.79 -0.41 -20.40
N LEU A 64 -13.59 0.60 -20.06
CA LEU A 64 -14.23 0.72 -18.75
C LEU A 64 -15.24 -0.39 -18.48
N ASP A 65 -15.92 -0.90 -19.50
CA ASP A 65 -16.84 -2.04 -19.37
C ASP A 65 -16.13 -3.40 -19.17
N VAL A 66 -14.83 -3.48 -19.49
CA VAL A 66 -14.04 -4.73 -19.42
C VAL A 66 -13.57 -5.07 -17.99
N HIS A 67 -13.78 -4.20 -16.99
CA HIS A 67 -13.43 -4.50 -15.59
C HIS A 67 -14.54 -4.11 -14.61
N GLU A 68 -15.36 -5.09 -14.23
CA GLU A 68 -15.32 -5.67 -12.87
C GLU A 68 -16.25 -6.91 -12.82
N PRO A 69 -15.74 -8.14 -13.06
CA PRO A 69 -16.43 -9.30 -12.51
C PRO A 69 -16.19 -9.24 -11.00
N SER A 70 -17.03 -8.50 -10.28
CA SER A 70 -17.17 -8.57 -8.81
C SER A 70 -17.83 -9.89 -8.40
N ASP A 71 -17.48 -10.97 -9.09
CA ASP A 71 -18.05 -12.26 -8.82
C ASP A 71 -17.41 -12.77 -7.54
N VAL A 72 -18.13 -12.57 -6.43
CA VAL A 72 -17.84 -13.11 -5.10
C VAL A 72 -17.56 -14.62 -5.19
N PHE A 73 -18.08 -15.29 -6.22
CA PHE A 73 -17.84 -16.70 -6.49
C PHE A 73 -16.53 -16.98 -7.25
N PHE A 74 -15.95 -16.03 -7.98
CA PHE A 74 -14.63 -16.21 -8.63
C PHE A 74 -13.55 -16.46 -7.59
N THR A 75 -13.51 -15.65 -6.53
CA THR A 75 -12.55 -15.83 -5.43
C THR A 75 -12.74 -17.22 -4.79
N ARG A 76 -13.98 -17.65 -4.55
CA ARG A 76 -14.27 -18.99 -4.03
C ARG A 76 -13.81 -20.10 -4.99
N GLN A 77 -14.08 -19.95 -6.28
CA GLN A 77 -13.74 -20.94 -7.30
C GLN A 77 -12.22 -21.05 -7.53
N VAL A 78 -11.48 -19.94 -7.38
CA VAL A 78 -10.02 -19.94 -7.39
C VAL A 78 -9.48 -20.62 -6.13
N MET A 79 -10.02 -20.27 -4.94
CA MET A 79 -9.62 -20.88 -3.68
C MET A 79 -9.87 -22.39 -3.66
N ASP A 80 -10.97 -22.87 -4.25
CA ASP A 80 -11.29 -24.30 -4.37
C ASP A 80 -10.35 -25.05 -5.32
N ARG A 81 -9.61 -24.35 -6.19
CA ARG A 81 -8.65 -24.95 -7.14
C ARG A 81 -7.19 -24.81 -6.72
N LEU A 82 -6.90 -24.06 -5.67
CA LEU A 82 -5.54 -23.98 -5.14
C LEU A 82 -5.17 -25.32 -4.49
N PRO A 83 -3.97 -25.86 -4.76
CA PRO A 83 -3.51 -27.04 -4.05
C PRO A 83 -3.47 -26.71 -2.56
N THR A 84 -4.03 -27.58 -1.73
CA THR A 84 -3.88 -27.49 -0.27
C THR A 84 -2.40 -27.60 0.04
N LEU A 85 -1.75 -26.45 0.24
CA LEU A 85 -0.39 -26.41 0.77
C LEU A 85 -0.45 -27.15 2.09
N GLU A 86 0.29 -28.26 2.21
CA GLU A 86 0.46 -28.93 3.49
C GLU A 86 0.94 -27.88 4.48
N ALA A 87 0.09 -27.58 5.47
CA ALA A 87 0.45 -26.69 6.54
C ALA A 87 1.76 -27.21 7.14
N VAL A 88 2.78 -26.35 7.17
CA VAL A 88 4.08 -26.67 7.77
C VAL A 88 3.83 -27.35 9.11
N ASP A 89 4.28 -28.61 9.21
CA ASP A 89 4.04 -29.51 10.35
C ASP A 89 4.10 -28.73 11.67
N ASP A 90 2.93 -28.52 12.29
CA ASP A 90 2.75 -27.64 13.45
C ASP A 90 3.71 -27.98 14.58
N ARG A 91 4.09 -29.27 14.68
CA ARG A 91 5.06 -29.76 15.65
C ARG A 91 6.47 -29.21 15.40
N ARG A 92 6.89 -29.13 14.14
CA ARG A 92 8.20 -28.57 13.75
C ARG A 92 8.22 -27.06 13.95
N ARG A 93 7.13 -26.37 13.59
CA ARG A 93 6.99 -24.91 13.85
C ARG A 93 7.09 -24.62 15.34
N ASN A 94 6.38 -25.38 16.17
CA ASN A 94 6.36 -25.16 17.61
C ASN A 94 7.73 -25.41 18.26
N TRP A 95 8.48 -26.41 17.79
CA TRP A 95 9.84 -26.67 18.27
C TRP A 95 10.84 -25.58 17.90
N ILE A 96 10.73 -25.02 16.68
CA ILE A 96 11.58 -23.90 16.26
C ILE A 96 11.28 -22.65 17.10
N LEU A 97 10.00 -22.36 17.32
CA LEU A 97 9.61 -21.22 18.16
C LEU A 97 10.04 -21.43 19.62
N ALA A 98 9.81 -22.62 20.19
CA ALA A 98 10.21 -22.93 21.56
C ALA A 98 11.73 -22.81 21.76
N SER A 99 12.54 -23.30 20.82
CA SER A 99 14.00 -23.18 20.92
C SER A 99 14.48 -21.74 20.76
N ALA A 100 13.87 -20.96 19.86
CA ALA A 100 14.16 -19.54 19.71
C ALA A 100 13.81 -18.74 20.99
N TYR A 101 12.65 -18.98 21.59
CA TYR A 101 12.27 -18.33 22.85
C TYR A 101 13.17 -18.75 24.01
N ALA A 102 13.50 -20.03 24.13
CA ALA A 102 14.42 -20.50 25.16
C ALA A 102 15.80 -19.85 25.02
N LEU A 103 16.31 -19.71 23.79
CA LEU A 103 17.57 -19.05 23.52
C LEU A 103 17.50 -17.55 23.83
N ALA A 104 16.42 -16.87 23.42
CA ALA A 104 16.22 -15.45 23.71
C ALA A 104 16.15 -15.18 25.22
N ILE A 105 15.44 -16.02 25.97
CA ILE A 105 15.39 -15.95 27.44
C ILE A 105 16.77 -16.19 28.04
N GLY A 106 17.52 -17.17 27.55
CA GLY A 106 18.88 -17.46 28.00
C GLY A 106 19.84 -16.29 27.75
N VAL A 107 19.81 -15.70 26.55
CA VAL A 107 20.61 -14.51 26.20
C VAL A 107 20.20 -13.31 27.05
N ALA A 108 18.89 -13.08 27.23
CA ALA A 108 18.41 -12.03 28.11
C ALA A 108 18.92 -12.22 29.53
N TYR A 109 18.88 -13.44 30.07
CA TYR A 109 19.37 -13.73 31.41
C TYR A 109 20.90 -13.57 31.54
N LEU A 110 21.66 -13.90 30.49
CA LEU A 110 23.11 -13.68 30.46
C LEU A 110 23.49 -12.20 30.38
N LEU A 111 22.70 -11.39 29.68
CA LEU A 111 22.94 -9.95 29.55
C LEU A 111 22.42 -9.17 30.78
N LEU A 112 21.24 -9.53 31.30
CA LEU A 112 20.66 -8.88 32.48
C LEU A 112 21.21 -9.41 33.79
N GLY A 113 21.66 -10.66 33.87
CA GLY A 113 22.14 -11.28 35.12
C GLY A 113 23.29 -10.51 35.79
N PRO A 114 24.32 -10.07 35.04
CA PRO A 114 25.37 -9.21 35.56
C PRO A 114 24.84 -7.82 36.00
N LEU A 115 23.92 -7.23 35.25
CA LEU A 115 23.28 -5.93 35.59
C LEU A 115 22.37 -6.01 36.82
N LEU A 116 21.70 -7.15 37.03
CA LEU A 116 20.83 -7.41 38.19
C LEU A 116 21.64 -7.68 39.45
N SER A 117 22.81 -8.32 39.31
CA SER A 117 23.69 -8.63 40.44
C SER A 117 24.61 -7.48 40.85
N SER A 118 24.88 -6.51 39.95
CA SER A 118 25.70 -5.32 40.24
C SER A 118 24.96 -4.24 41.03
N GLY A 119 23.64 -4.33 41.22
CA GLY A 119 22.85 -3.30 41.90
C GLY A 119 22.79 -1.96 41.15
N GLU A 120 23.35 -1.85 39.95
CA GLU A 120 23.29 -0.63 39.13
C GLU A 120 21.89 -0.46 38.52
N LEU A 121 21.16 -1.55 38.30
CA LEU A 121 19.78 -1.51 37.80
C LEU A 121 18.84 -0.73 38.73
N THR A 122 19.01 -0.78 40.05
CA THR A 122 18.16 0.01 40.96
C THR A 122 18.38 1.50 40.73
N SER A 123 19.62 1.95 40.54
CA SER A 123 19.91 3.37 40.26
C SER A 123 19.35 3.88 38.92
N TRP A 124 19.20 3.00 37.93
CA TRP A 124 18.56 3.33 36.65
C TRP A 124 17.03 3.23 36.69
N VAL A 125 16.49 2.37 37.57
CA VAL A 125 15.04 2.16 37.74
C VAL A 125 14.44 3.17 38.72
N GLU A 126 15.19 3.66 39.71
CA GLU A 126 14.75 4.66 40.71
C GLU A 126 14.12 5.91 40.06
N PRO A 127 14.74 6.55 39.03
CA PRO A 127 14.17 7.72 38.36
C PRO A 127 12.86 7.40 37.63
N VAL A 128 12.78 6.22 37.01
CA VAL A 128 11.59 5.77 36.28
C VAL A 128 10.47 5.40 37.25
N HIS A 129 10.80 4.76 38.37
CA HIS A 129 9.87 4.38 39.43
C HIS A 129 9.31 5.61 40.15
N HIS A 130 10.14 6.62 40.42
CA HIS A 130 9.73 7.89 41.01
C HIS A 130 8.90 8.73 40.02
N TRP A 131 9.31 8.76 38.74
CA TRP A 131 8.54 9.42 37.68
C TRP A 131 7.18 8.74 37.44
N TYR A 132 7.14 7.40 37.45
CA TYR A 132 5.92 6.63 37.30
C TYR A 132 4.95 6.90 38.45
N HIS A 133 5.39 6.88 39.71
CA HIS A 133 4.49 7.23 40.82
C HIS A 133 4.04 8.69 40.81
N ALA A 134 4.85 9.60 40.28
CA ALA A 134 4.47 11.01 40.13
C ALA A 134 3.44 11.25 39.00
N HIS A 135 3.41 10.41 37.95
CA HIS A 135 2.57 10.61 36.75
C HIS A 135 1.49 9.53 36.55
N ALA A 136 1.50 8.45 37.35
CA ALA A 136 0.53 7.35 37.26
C ALA A 136 -0.90 7.75 37.67
N VAL A 137 -1.11 8.92 38.28
CA VAL A 137 -2.44 9.40 38.66
C VAL A 137 -3.20 10.03 37.47
N GLU A 138 -2.52 10.44 36.40
CA GLU A 138 -3.19 11.13 35.27
C GLU A 138 -3.07 10.45 33.90
N ALA A 139 -2.10 9.55 33.68
CA ALA A 139 -1.91 8.89 32.38
C ALA A 139 -2.01 7.36 32.49
N GLY A 140 -3.24 6.85 32.54
CA GLY A 140 -3.52 5.41 32.52
C GLY A 140 -2.90 4.72 31.30
N GLY A 141 -2.01 3.75 31.53
CA GLY A 141 -1.56 2.68 30.62
C GLY A 141 -0.86 3.05 29.31
N MET A 142 -1.05 4.26 28.76
CA MET A 142 -0.69 4.61 27.39
C MET A 142 0.82 4.79 27.19
N TRP A 143 1.53 5.20 28.24
CA TRP A 143 2.98 5.39 28.17
C TRP A 143 3.75 4.06 28.19
N MET A 144 3.21 3.00 28.80
CA MET A 144 3.81 1.65 28.75
C MET A 144 3.82 1.10 27.31
N VAL A 145 2.77 1.40 26.53
CA VAL A 145 2.67 1.00 25.11
C VAL A 145 3.70 1.74 24.26
N LEU A 146 3.90 3.04 24.51
CA LEU A 146 4.91 3.85 23.81
C LEU A 146 6.34 3.39 24.11
N LEU A 147 6.62 3.00 25.36
CA LEU A 147 7.95 2.55 25.76
C LEU A 147 8.26 1.15 25.17
N LEU A 148 7.28 0.26 25.15
CA LEU A 148 7.36 -1.03 24.44
C LEU A 148 7.56 -0.84 22.92
N ALA A 149 6.86 0.11 22.30
CA ALA A 149 7.02 0.42 20.89
C ALA A 149 8.42 0.98 20.56
N ALA A 150 8.96 1.85 21.41
CA ALA A 150 10.31 2.40 21.25
C ALA A 150 11.40 1.32 21.41
N CYS A 151 11.25 0.41 22.38
CA CYS A 151 12.14 -0.73 22.53
C CYS A 151 12.08 -1.69 21.34
N ALA A 152 10.88 -1.94 20.79
CA ALA A 152 10.73 -2.76 19.60
C ALA A 152 11.44 -2.14 18.37
N LEU A 153 11.33 -0.82 18.20
CA LEU A 153 12.02 -0.09 17.13
C LEU A 153 13.55 -0.10 17.27
N ALA A 154 14.08 -0.10 18.50
CA ALA A 154 15.52 -0.16 18.75
C ALA A 154 16.13 -1.56 18.53
N LEU A 155 15.31 -2.62 18.58
CA LEU A 155 15.73 -4.02 18.39
C LEU A 155 15.59 -4.52 16.95
N VAL A 156 14.98 -3.73 16.05
CA VAL A 156 14.98 -4.05 14.61
C VAL A 156 16.34 -3.63 14.04
N PRO A 157 17.21 -4.56 13.61
CA PRO A 157 18.43 -4.19 12.93
C PRO A 157 18.05 -3.47 11.63
N ALA A 158 18.51 -2.23 11.47
CA ALA A 158 18.49 -1.51 10.21
C ALA A 158 19.44 -2.22 9.22
N GLY A 159 18.93 -3.26 8.58
CA GLY A 159 19.65 -4.07 7.59
C GLY A 159 18.67 -5.03 6.92
N GLY A 160 18.32 -4.89 5.64
CA GLY A 160 18.87 -3.95 4.68
C GLY A 160 18.09 -3.95 3.38
N ASP A 161 18.56 -3.05 2.52
CA ASP A 161 18.32 -3.00 1.08
C ASP A 161 18.16 -4.38 0.45
N ARG A 162 17.08 -4.53 -0.32
CA ARG A 162 17.11 -5.16 -1.65
C ARG A 162 15.90 -4.73 -2.46
N ARG A 163 16.11 -3.64 -3.18
CA ARG A 163 15.53 -3.39 -4.50
C ARG A 163 16.17 -4.37 -5.49
N ALA A 164 15.36 -5.05 -6.31
CA ALA A 164 15.61 -5.40 -7.72
C ALA A 164 14.75 -6.60 -8.13
N ASP A 165 13.73 -6.32 -8.94
CA ASP A 165 13.48 -6.91 -10.25
C ASP A 165 13.87 -8.38 -10.49
N ALA A 166 12.85 -9.22 -10.63
CA ALA A 166 12.64 -10.18 -11.75
C ALA A 166 11.31 -10.92 -11.57
#